data_AF-A0A7R9I8G7-F1
#
_entry.id   AF-A0A7R9I8G7-F1
#
_cell.length_a   1.000
_cell.length_b   1.000
_cell.length_c   1.000
_cell.angle_alpha   90.00
_cell.angle_beta   90.00
_cell.angle_gamma   90.00
#
_symmetry.space_group_name_H-M   'P 1'
#
loop_
_entity.id
_entity.type
_entity.pdbx_description
1 polymer ?
#
loop_
_entity_poly.entity_id
_entity_poly.type
_entity_poly.pdbx_seq_one_letter_code
_entity_poly.pdbx_strand_id
1 'polypeptide(L)'
;GLRPDDRVVNINQCEVSDTEDWYYCILAAVRENSPGYCVTTELVRENDESVPVRQLSGGSVECCIATNSDHLCYEYLEKDEGTPELPQHSCLPGRVVAESAHHLCINPNDCAADFHCLKPSLENSTKLVRIERTGAKLVLFLGHPT
;
A
#
# COMPACT_ATOMS: atom_id res chain seq x y z
N GLY A 1 10.24 -13.56 -1.75
CA GLY A 1 8.98 -14.12 -1.25
C GLY A 1 9.20 -14.90 0.03
N LEU A 2 8.14 -15.53 0.53
CA LEU A 2 8.18 -16.42 1.70
C LEU A 2 9.05 -17.67 1.43
N ARG A 3 9.66 -18.20 2.47
CA ARG A 3 10.56 -19.36 2.48
C ARG A 3 10.15 -20.32 3.61
N PRO A 4 10.54 -21.61 3.54
CA PRO A 4 10.46 -22.49 4.70
C PRO A 4 11.08 -21.84 5.94
N ASP A 5 10.51 -22.14 7.11
CA ASP A 5 10.88 -21.60 8.42
C ASP A 5 10.58 -20.11 8.68
N ASP A 6 10.01 -19.39 7.71
CA ASP A 6 9.49 -18.05 7.96
C ASP A 6 8.34 -18.08 8.97
N ARG A 7 8.50 -17.34 10.07
CA ARG A 7 7.40 -17.10 11.02
C ARG A 7 6.73 -15.77 10.72
N VAL A 8 5.58 -15.83 10.06
CA VAL A 8 4.73 -14.67 9.79
C VAL A 8 4.15 -14.16 11.11
N VAL A 9 4.17 -12.85 11.28
CA VAL A 9 3.62 -12.18 12.48
C VAL A 9 2.51 -11.20 12.12
N ASN A 10 2.50 -10.65 10.91
CA ASN A 10 1.41 -9.80 10.44
C ASN A 10 1.16 -9.98 8.94
N ILE A 11 -0.10 -9.88 8.55
CA ILE A 11 -0.55 -9.69 7.17
C ILE A 11 -1.36 -8.39 7.14
N ASN A 12 -0.84 -7.37 6.47
CA ASN A 12 -1.34 -6.00 6.57
C ASN A 12 -1.43 -5.55 8.05
N GLN A 13 -2.63 -5.17 8.52
CA GLN A 13 -2.91 -4.80 9.92
C GLN A 13 -3.31 -6.00 10.79
N CYS A 14 -3.43 -7.20 10.21
CA CYS A 14 -3.91 -8.39 10.89
C CYS A 14 -2.73 -9.14 11.53
N GLU A 15 -2.74 -9.27 12.85
CA GLU A 15 -1.74 -10.01 13.62
C GLU A 15 -1.94 -11.52 13.46
N VAL A 16 -0.84 -12.25 13.33
CA VAL A 16 -0.82 -13.72 13.18
C VAL A 16 -0.06 -14.32 14.34
N SER A 17 -0.80 -14.93 15.27
CA SER A 17 -0.21 -15.65 16.41
C SER A 17 -0.32 -17.17 16.26
N ASP A 18 -1.30 -17.65 15.50
CA ASP A 18 -1.52 -19.07 15.22
C ASP A 18 -2.06 -19.36 13.80
N THR A 19 -2.40 -20.63 13.55
CA THR A 19 -2.90 -21.11 12.26
C THR A 19 -4.30 -20.57 11.91
N GLU A 20 -5.13 -20.31 12.92
CA GLU A 20 -6.47 -19.77 12.73
C GLU A 20 -6.40 -18.29 12.34
N ASP A 21 -5.56 -17.50 13.03
CA ASP A 21 -5.26 -16.12 12.66
C ASP A 21 -4.73 -16.03 11.23
N TRP A 22 -3.76 -16.89 10.88
CA TRP A 22 -3.21 -16.95 9.52
C TRP A 22 -4.30 -17.11 8.46
N TYR A 23 -5.24 -18.03 8.68
CA TYR A 23 -6.34 -18.27 7.76
C TYR A 23 -7.27 -17.05 7.65
N TYR A 24 -7.67 -16.45 8.77
CA TYR A 24 -8.53 -15.26 8.76
C TYR A 24 -7.84 -14.06 8.12
N CYS A 25 -6.58 -13.81 8.44
CA CYS A 25 -5.81 -12.70 7.90
C CYS A 25 -5.62 -12.80 6.38
N ILE A 26 -5.39 -14.00 5.84
CA ILE A 26 -5.38 -14.21 4.38
C ILE A 26 -6.74 -13.91 3.78
N LEU A 27 -7.82 -14.45 4.35
CA LEU A 27 -9.17 -14.21 3.84
C LEU A 27 -9.53 -12.72 3.85
N ALA A 28 -9.16 -12.00 4.90
CA ALA A 28 -9.34 -10.55 4.99
C ALA A 28 -8.53 -9.85 3.89
N ALA A 29 -7.26 -10.19 3.70
CA ALA A 29 -6.40 -9.61 2.66
C ALA A 29 -6.92 -9.86 1.23
N VAL A 30 -7.64 -10.96 0.99
CA VAL A 30 -8.28 -11.26 -0.31
C VAL A 30 -9.58 -10.48 -0.50
N ARG A 31 -10.43 -10.41 0.54
CA ARG A 31 -11.79 -9.86 0.42
C ARG A 31 -11.83 -8.35 0.54
N GLU A 32 -10.99 -7.78 1.38
CA GLU A 32 -10.95 -6.36 1.66
C GLU A 32 -10.12 -5.60 0.62
N ASN A 33 -10.29 -4.29 0.58
CA ASN A 33 -9.46 -3.43 -0.27
C ASN A 33 -8.04 -3.39 0.28
N SER A 34 -7.06 -3.26 -0.62
CA SER A 34 -5.67 -3.02 -0.20
C SER A 34 -5.62 -1.77 0.68
N PRO A 35 -4.97 -1.83 1.85
CA PRO A 35 -4.85 -0.67 2.73
C PRO A 35 -3.94 0.37 2.10
N GLY A 36 -4.08 1.60 2.54
CA GLY A 36 -3.11 2.66 2.32
C GLY A 36 -1.96 2.63 3.32
N TYR A 37 -1.02 3.53 3.10
CA TYR A 37 0.23 3.65 3.84
C TYR A 37 0.37 5.07 4.35
N CYS A 38 0.61 5.23 5.66
CA CYS A 38 0.92 6.52 6.25
C CYS A 38 2.39 6.89 5.95
N VAL A 39 2.59 7.91 5.12
CA VAL A 39 3.92 8.40 4.73
C VAL A 39 4.04 9.90 4.93
N THR A 40 5.27 10.41 4.96
CA THR A 40 5.53 11.85 5.11
C THR A 40 5.54 12.56 3.75
N THR A 41 5.39 13.87 3.76
CA THR A 41 5.47 14.71 2.56
C THR A 41 6.84 14.65 1.88
N GLU A 42 7.92 14.51 2.65
CA GLU A 42 9.29 14.38 2.15
C GLU A 42 9.46 13.13 1.30
N LEU A 43 8.95 11.98 1.77
CA LEU A 43 9.04 10.72 1.04
C LEU A 43 8.39 10.85 -0.35
N VAL A 44 7.22 11.49 -0.41
CA VAL A 44 6.54 11.71 -1.70
C VAL A 44 7.37 12.63 -2.58
N ARG A 45 7.80 13.78 -2.07
CA ARG A 45 8.57 14.77 -2.85
C ARG A 45 9.89 14.22 -3.41
N GLU A 46 10.55 13.33 -2.68
CA GLU A 46 11.84 12.76 -3.09
C GLU A 46 11.71 11.62 -4.12
N ASN A 47 10.54 10.99 -4.21
CA ASN A 47 10.36 9.75 -4.99
C ASN A 47 9.26 9.84 -6.06
N ASP A 48 8.52 10.94 -6.16
CA ASP A 48 7.41 11.06 -7.10
C ASP A 48 7.90 11.23 -8.55
N GLU A 49 7.60 10.23 -9.38
CA GLU A 49 7.90 10.20 -10.82
C GLU A 49 6.62 10.29 -11.67
N SER A 50 5.56 10.94 -11.15
CA SER A 50 4.26 11.01 -11.81
C SER A 50 4.29 11.57 -13.22
N VAL A 51 3.51 10.93 -14.08
CA VAL A 51 3.12 11.43 -15.40
C VAL A 51 1.64 11.79 -15.42
N PRO A 52 1.13 12.49 -16.46
CA PRO A 52 -0.28 12.82 -16.55
C PRO A 52 -1.18 11.60 -16.38
N VAL A 53 -2.13 11.73 -15.46
CA VAL A 53 -3.08 10.69 -15.04
C VAL A 53 -3.87 10.11 -16.22
N ARG A 54 -3.98 8.78 -16.25
CA ARG A 54 -4.80 8.04 -17.20
C ARG A 54 -5.75 7.13 -16.46
N GLN A 55 -7.04 7.20 -16.79
CA GLN A 55 -8.04 6.28 -16.26
C GLN A 55 -7.96 4.94 -17.00
N LEU A 56 -7.93 3.83 -16.25
CA LEU A 56 -7.90 2.48 -16.79
C LEU A 56 -9.28 1.82 -16.78
N SER A 57 -9.41 0.74 -17.56
CA SER A 57 -10.61 -0.10 -17.57
C SER A 57 -10.68 -0.85 -16.24
N GLY A 58 -11.71 -0.59 -15.43
CA GLY A 58 -11.82 -1.19 -14.09
C GLY A 58 -11.76 -0.18 -12.94
N GLY A 59 -11.64 1.12 -13.24
CA GLY A 59 -11.76 2.21 -12.26
C GLY A 59 -10.47 2.56 -11.53
N SER A 60 -9.35 1.93 -11.89
CA SER A 60 -8.01 2.32 -11.41
C SER A 60 -7.42 3.47 -12.24
N VAL A 61 -6.51 4.20 -11.60
CA VAL A 61 -5.76 5.31 -12.19
C VAL A 61 -4.31 4.88 -12.41
N GLU A 62 -3.80 5.15 -13.60
CA GLU A 62 -2.40 5.01 -13.94
C GLU A 62 -1.74 6.39 -13.96
N CYS A 63 -0.75 6.58 -13.10
CA CYS A 63 0.09 7.78 -13.06
C CYS A 63 1.58 7.46 -13.22
N CYS A 64 1.94 6.20 -13.48
CA CYS A 64 3.29 5.76 -13.72
C CYS A 64 3.57 5.51 -15.21
N ILE A 65 4.85 5.54 -15.59
CA ILE A 65 5.29 5.08 -16.90
C ILE A 65 5.31 3.55 -16.87
N ALA A 66 4.72 2.89 -17.88
CA ALA A 66 4.57 1.44 -17.95
C ALA A 66 5.89 0.63 -17.91
N THR A 67 7.05 1.28 -18.03
CA THR A 67 8.37 0.64 -17.96
C THR A 67 8.87 0.43 -16.53
N ASN A 68 8.32 1.14 -15.53
CA ASN A 68 8.73 1.04 -14.13
C ASN A 68 7.83 0.06 -13.37
N SER A 69 8.13 -1.24 -13.48
CA SER A 69 7.35 -2.30 -12.83
C SER A 69 7.44 -2.34 -11.29
N ASP A 70 8.33 -1.56 -10.71
CA ASP A 70 8.53 -1.42 -9.26
C ASP A 70 7.77 -0.23 -8.66
N HIS A 71 7.23 0.65 -9.50
CA HIS A 71 6.41 1.78 -9.10
C HIS A 71 4.93 1.43 -9.13
N LEU A 72 4.18 2.06 -8.25
CA LEU A 72 2.73 1.99 -8.20
C LEU A 72 2.18 3.41 -8.18
N CYS A 73 1.02 3.59 -8.82
CA CYS A 73 0.27 4.81 -8.66
C CYS A 73 -0.44 4.80 -7.30
N TYR A 74 -0.29 5.87 -6.54
CA TYR A 74 -0.93 6.07 -5.24
C TYR A 74 -1.88 7.25 -5.32
N GLU A 75 -3.05 7.11 -4.70
CA GLU A 75 -4.02 8.17 -4.47
C GLU A 75 -3.87 8.71 -3.05
N TYR A 76 -3.82 10.03 -2.91
CA TYR A 76 -3.85 10.69 -1.61
C TYR A 76 -5.28 10.78 -1.07
N LEU A 77 -5.54 10.24 0.12
CA LEU A 77 -6.80 10.41 0.82
C LEU A 77 -6.79 11.73 1.61
N GLU A 78 -7.52 12.72 1.13
CA GLU A 78 -7.60 14.06 1.72
C GLU A 78 -8.14 14.02 3.16
N LYS A 79 -7.49 14.75 4.07
CA LYS A 79 -8.06 15.11 5.37
C LYS A 79 -8.95 16.33 5.11
N ASP A 80 -10.20 16.32 5.60
CA ASP A 80 -11.31 17.23 5.22
C ASP A 80 -11.08 18.76 5.38
N GLU A 81 -9.88 19.24 5.71
CA GLU A 81 -9.62 20.65 5.98
C GLU A 81 -8.25 21.11 5.46
N GLY A 82 -8.21 21.76 4.29
CA GLY A 82 -7.05 22.55 3.87
C GLY A 82 -6.73 22.51 2.37
N THR A 83 -5.73 23.31 1.97
CA THR A 83 -5.09 23.19 0.66
C THR A 83 -4.30 21.87 0.60
N PRO A 84 -4.45 21.05 -0.44
CA PRO A 84 -3.69 19.80 -0.55
C PRO A 84 -2.19 20.07 -0.51
N GLU A 85 -1.50 19.47 0.47
CA GLU A 85 -0.03 19.56 0.58
C GLU A 85 0.67 18.67 -0.46
N LEU A 86 -0.04 17.64 -0.92
CA LEU A 86 0.43 16.63 -1.86
C LEU A 86 -0.43 16.59 -3.12
N PRO A 87 0.14 16.14 -4.26
CA PRO A 87 -0.64 15.81 -5.44
C PRO A 87 -1.71 14.76 -5.11
N GLN A 88 -2.84 14.82 -5.83
CA GLN A 88 -3.91 13.82 -5.67
C GLN A 88 -3.42 12.40 -6.04
N HIS A 89 -2.54 12.30 -7.04
CA HIS A 89 -1.95 11.05 -7.48
C HIS A 89 -0.42 11.19 -7.56
N SER A 90 0.30 10.21 -7.03
CA SER A 90 1.77 10.15 -7.07
C SER A 90 2.26 8.77 -7.52
N CYS A 91 3.25 8.71 -8.39
CA CYS A 91 3.91 7.50 -8.83
C CYS A 91 5.13 7.25 -7.97
N LEU A 92 5.08 6.23 -7.11
CA LEU A 92 6.10 6.00 -6.09
C LEU A 92 6.61 4.55 -6.13
N PRO A 93 7.87 4.28 -5.75
CA PRO A 93 8.39 2.92 -5.63
C PRO A 93 7.62 2.17 -4.54
N GLY A 94 6.89 1.13 -4.90
CA GLY A 94 5.92 0.50 -4.00
C GLY A 94 6.57 -0.14 -2.77
N ARG A 95 7.81 -0.63 -2.92
CA ARG A 95 8.60 -1.16 -1.80
C ARG A 95 9.02 -0.07 -0.81
N VAL A 96 9.46 1.09 -1.31
CA VAL A 96 9.89 2.21 -0.46
C VAL A 96 8.72 2.68 0.39
N VAL A 97 7.56 2.91 -0.23
CA VAL A 97 6.33 3.30 0.48
C VAL A 97 5.98 2.29 1.58
N ALA A 98 5.97 0.99 1.27
CA ALA A 98 5.54 -0.04 2.23
C ALA A 98 6.55 -0.32 3.35
N GLU A 99 7.84 -0.08 3.13
CA GLU A 99 8.90 -0.23 4.14
C GLU A 99 9.05 1.01 5.03
N SER A 100 8.78 2.21 4.50
CA SER A 100 8.83 3.47 5.25
C SER A 100 7.57 3.75 6.07
N ALA A 101 6.44 3.17 5.70
CA ALA A 101 5.18 3.38 6.39
C ALA A 101 5.24 2.85 7.84
N HIS A 102 5.01 3.74 8.80
CA HIS A 102 4.92 3.38 10.22
C HIS A 102 3.61 2.67 10.54
N HIS A 103 2.53 3.11 9.89
CA HIS A 103 1.19 2.55 10.04
C HIS A 103 0.52 2.42 8.68
N LEU A 104 -0.41 1.48 8.59
CA LEU A 104 -1.32 1.37 7.46
C LEU A 104 -2.61 2.14 7.77
N CYS A 105 -3.29 2.59 6.74
CA CYS A 105 -4.50 3.39 6.86
C CYS A 105 -5.61 2.85 5.95
N ILE A 106 -6.84 3.03 6.39
CA ILE A 106 -8.07 2.81 5.60
C ILE A 106 -8.72 4.17 5.32
N ASN A 107 -8.64 5.08 6.30
CA ASN A 107 -9.19 6.43 6.26
C ASN A 107 -8.10 7.49 6.39
N PRO A 108 -8.34 8.73 5.94
CA PRO A 108 -7.39 9.85 6.07
C PRO A 108 -6.91 10.09 7.50
N ASN A 109 -7.80 9.91 8.48
CA ASN A 109 -7.56 10.20 9.89
C ASN A 109 -6.81 9.09 10.65
N ASP A 110 -6.53 7.95 10.01
CA ASP A 110 -5.75 6.88 10.63
C ASP A 110 -4.26 7.26 10.75
N CYS A 111 -3.82 8.22 9.93
CA CYS A 111 -2.46 8.74 9.98
C CYS A 111 -2.34 9.93 10.94
N ALA A 112 -1.26 9.95 11.74
CA ALA A 112 -0.90 11.07 12.61
C ALA A 112 -0.74 12.40 11.85
N ALA A 113 -0.60 13.51 12.57
CA ALA A 113 -0.62 14.86 12.00
C ALA A 113 0.37 15.05 10.84
N ASP A 114 1.61 14.59 11.00
CA ASP A 114 2.70 14.76 10.01
C ASP A 114 2.72 13.68 8.91
N PHE A 115 1.66 12.86 8.83
CA PHE A 115 1.56 11.75 7.88
C PHE A 115 0.29 11.84 7.05
N HIS A 116 0.41 11.37 5.80
CA HIS A 116 -0.64 11.33 4.80
C HIS A 116 -0.94 9.89 4.41
N CYS A 117 -2.22 9.58 4.23
CA CYS A 117 -2.65 8.26 3.80
C CYS A 117 -2.58 8.15 2.28
N LEU A 118 -1.66 7.33 1.77
CA LEU A 118 -1.54 7.02 0.35
C LEU A 118 -2.06 5.63 0.06
N LYS A 119 -3.10 5.53 -0.76
CA LYS A 119 -3.73 4.27 -1.14
C LYS A 119 -3.28 3.83 -2.54
N PRO A 120 -2.84 2.58 -2.74
CA PRO A 120 -2.43 2.13 -4.07
C PRO A 120 -3.66 2.08 -5.00
N SER A 121 -3.55 2.71 -6.17
CA SER A 121 -4.57 2.66 -7.21
C SER A 121 -4.43 1.35 -7.99
N LEU A 122 -5.19 0.34 -7.56
CA LEU A 122 -5.15 -1.01 -8.12
C LEU A 122 -6.52 -1.36 -8.72
N GLU A 123 -6.53 -2.20 -9.74
CA GLU A 123 -7.77 -2.84 -10.20
C GLU A 123 -8.40 -3.63 -9.06
N ASN A 124 -9.74 -3.70 -9.01
CA ASN A 124 -10.48 -4.36 -7.91
C ASN A 124 -10.05 -5.82 -7.64
N SER A 125 -9.60 -6.50 -8.68
CA SER A 125 -9.10 -7.87 -8.65
C SER A 125 -7.66 -7.98 -8.10
N THR A 126 -6.86 -6.93 -8.16
CA THR A 126 -5.46 -6.93 -7.77
C THR A 126 -5.30 -6.47 -6.31
N LYS A 127 -4.53 -7.22 -5.53
CA LYS A 127 -4.25 -6.93 -4.12
C LYS A 127 -2.78 -6.65 -3.91
N LEU A 128 -2.50 -5.65 -3.08
CA LEU A 128 -1.17 -5.41 -2.50
C LEU A 128 -1.21 -5.85 -1.04
N VAL A 129 -0.46 -6.90 -0.72
CA VAL A 129 -0.42 -7.50 0.62
C VAL A 129 0.97 -7.35 1.20
N ARG A 130 1.03 -6.76 2.40
CA ARG A 130 2.23 -6.57 3.21
C ARG A 130 2.35 -7.70 4.21
N ILE A 131 3.44 -8.49 4.16
CA ILE A 131 3.64 -9.64 5.04
C ILE A 131 4.90 -9.43 5.87
N GLU A 132 4.73 -9.35 7.18
CA GLU A 132 5.80 -9.20 8.15
C GLU A 132 6.19 -10.55 8.75
N ARG A 133 7.49 -10.69 9.03
CA ARG A 133 8.09 -11.93 9.54
C ARG A 133 9.06 -11.60 10.66
N THR A 134 9.20 -12.53 11.59
CA THR A 134 10.15 -12.39 12.70
C THR A 134 11.58 -12.28 12.18
N GLY A 135 12.24 -11.14 12.42
CA GLY A 135 13.66 -10.93 12.11
C GLY A 135 14.00 -10.92 10.60
N ALA A 136 13.03 -10.72 9.72
CA ALA A 136 13.23 -10.76 8.27
C ALA A 136 12.63 -9.55 7.54
N LYS A 137 13.12 -9.29 6.32
CA LYS A 137 12.65 -8.17 5.48
C LYS A 137 11.18 -8.30 5.08
N LEU A 138 10.54 -7.17 4.81
CA LEU A 138 9.16 -7.10 4.35
C LEU A 138 8.95 -7.88 3.04
N VAL A 139 7.94 -8.73 3.02
CA VAL A 139 7.46 -9.37 1.79
C VAL A 139 6.25 -8.59 1.30
N LEU A 140 6.28 -8.24 0.01
CA LEU A 140 5.16 -7.63 -0.68
C LEU A 140 4.67 -8.62 -1.72
N PHE A 141 3.37 -8.86 -1.72
CA PHE A 141 2.67 -9.58 -2.77
C PHE A 141 1.80 -8.59 -3.53
N LEU A 142 1.94 -8.59 -4.86
CA LEU A 142 1.11 -7.81 -5.76
C LEU A 142 0.53 -8.77 -6.81
N GLY A 143 -0.78 -8.92 -6.85
CA GLY A 143 -1.42 -9.79 -7.83
C GLY A 143 -2.87 -10.14 -7.52
N HIS A 144 -3.45 -10.99 -8.36
CA HIS A 144 -4.81 -11.48 -8.19
C HIS A 144 -4.82 -12.67 -7.20
N PRO A 145 -5.64 -12.65 -6.14
CA PRO A 145 -5.87 -13.82 -5.33
C PRO A 145 -6.75 -14.82 -6.11
N THR A 146 -6.13 -15.87 -6.65
CA THR A 146 -6.79 -17.00 -7.33
C THR A 146 -7.06 -18.15 -6.39
#